data_AF-A0A0W0X2U2-F1
#
_entry.id   AF-A0A0W0X2U2-F1
#
_cell.length_a   1.000
_cell.length_b   1.000
_cell.length_c   1.000
_cell.angle_alpha   90.00
_cell.angle_beta   90.00
_cell.angle_gamma   90.00
#
_symmetry.space_group_name_H-M   'P 1'
#
loop_
_entity.id
_entity.type
_entity.pdbx_description
1 polymer ?
#
loop_
_entity_poly.entity_id
_entity_poly.type
_entity_poly.pdbx_seq_one_letter_code
_entity_poly.pdbx_strand_id
1 'polypeptide(L)'
;MNIDKLVYFPLNQNYIQGGNEEIMRALTHPKVILSSIDQKTKEAVLETITNSRKMQKELVINIIFGAYKSPQVPRSFLANWAEVFNVRFMLQTLARIAHLYPYPIVLEYYLQDSYLAQINHIPTVEIEHYIRSFLEIVAFYNHWLLKSDLNIRIDAKRESELVDRKKFAARIQQNYEEISLAWQREQGQLTKLQALERASRNLRLNNPSHETLIHSAALHTAYIQTSIELDTRQAKNKILLVHRKIRPSGELTIPFRSCSSSAVQFWIGEGCVLANQHKVYPTILSPSRIAAYRHVDTIANNQYRFNNENLKTINLMCNV
;
A
#
# COMPACT_ATOMS: atom_id res chain seq x y z
N MET A 1 15.37 -22.24 -5.82
CA MET A 1 15.62 -20.81 -5.53
C MET A 1 15.75 -20.63 -4.02
N ASN A 2 16.72 -19.85 -3.53
CA ASN A 2 16.84 -19.57 -2.09
C ASN A 2 15.85 -18.45 -1.68
N ILE A 3 14.94 -18.76 -0.75
CA ILE A 3 13.93 -17.85 -0.22
C ILE A 3 14.53 -16.64 0.51
N ASP A 4 15.76 -16.76 1.01
CA ASP A 4 16.53 -15.62 1.53
C ASP A 4 16.62 -14.49 0.53
N LYS A 5 16.85 -14.78 -0.76
CA LYS A 5 16.98 -13.72 -1.76
C LYS A 5 15.67 -12.93 -1.99
N LEU A 6 14.54 -13.54 -1.62
CA LEU A 6 13.21 -12.94 -1.73
C LEU A 6 12.80 -12.13 -0.50
N VAL A 7 13.34 -12.48 0.67
CA VAL A 7 12.97 -11.89 1.96
C VAL A 7 14.03 -10.88 2.41
N TYR A 8 15.30 -11.25 2.29
CA TYR A 8 16.46 -10.47 2.69
C TYR A 8 16.77 -9.37 1.66
N PHE A 9 17.27 -8.26 2.17
CA PHE A 9 17.94 -7.23 1.38
C PHE A 9 19.29 -6.94 2.04
N PRO A 10 20.38 -6.85 1.26
CA PRO A 10 21.71 -6.60 1.83
C PRO A 10 21.76 -5.21 2.47
N LEU A 11 22.23 -5.17 3.71
CA LEU A 11 22.28 -3.98 4.56
C LEU A 11 23.61 -3.21 4.44
N ASN A 12 24.58 -3.73 3.69
CA ASN A 12 25.93 -3.17 3.64
C ASN A 12 26.12 -2.23 2.44
N GLN A 13 26.05 -0.92 2.68
CA GLN A 13 26.68 0.11 1.84
C GLN A 13 27.22 1.24 2.73
N ASN A 14 28.36 1.80 2.35
CA ASN A 14 29.04 2.85 3.12
C ASN A 14 28.21 4.14 3.17
N TYR A 15 28.27 4.86 4.30
CA TYR A 15 27.66 6.18 4.44
C TYR A 15 28.34 7.20 3.52
N ILE A 16 27.54 7.91 2.74
CA ILE A 16 27.93 9.14 2.05
C ILE A 16 26.92 10.19 2.45
N GLN A 17 27.34 11.28 3.10
CA GLN A 17 26.46 12.42 3.31
C GLN A 17 26.02 12.95 1.95
N GLY A 18 24.70 12.96 1.71
CA GLY A 18 24.10 13.55 0.51
C GLY A 18 23.08 14.62 0.87
N GLY A 19 22.79 15.49 -0.09
CA GLY A 19 21.83 16.59 0.04
C GLY A 19 20.38 16.13 -0.09
N ASN A 20 19.47 17.07 0.10
CA ASN A 20 18.03 16.82 -0.02
C ASN A 20 17.63 16.41 -1.46
N GLU A 21 18.38 16.88 -2.46
CA GLU A 21 18.20 16.50 -3.87
C GLU A 21 18.53 15.04 -4.15
N GLU A 22 19.55 14.47 -3.50
CA GLU A 22 19.88 13.05 -3.62
C GLU A 22 18.77 12.16 -3.04
N ILE A 23 18.20 12.57 -1.90
CA ILE A 23 17.05 11.87 -1.29
C ILE A 23 15.85 11.93 -2.24
N MET A 24 15.59 13.12 -2.79
CA MET A 24 14.52 13.31 -3.76
C MET A 24 14.71 12.45 -5.02
N ARG A 25 15.95 12.37 -5.53
CA ARG A 25 16.32 11.51 -6.67
C ARG A 25 16.13 10.03 -6.36
N ALA A 26 16.42 9.59 -5.12
CA ALA A 26 16.16 8.22 -4.70
C ALA A 26 14.66 7.89 -4.67
N LEU A 27 13.83 8.79 -4.13
CA LEU A 27 12.37 8.64 -4.07
C LEU A 27 11.68 8.73 -5.43
N THR A 28 12.30 9.43 -6.39
CA THR A 28 11.74 9.65 -7.74
C THR A 28 12.47 8.88 -8.84
N HIS A 29 13.30 7.91 -8.46
CA HIS A 29 14.06 7.14 -9.43
C HIS A 29 13.11 6.34 -10.36
N PRO A 30 13.33 6.30 -11.69
CA PRO A 30 12.43 5.62 -12.63
C PRO A 30 12.17 4.12 -12.34
N LYS A 31 13.11 3.46 -11.66
CA LYS A 31 12.96 2.06 -11.18
C LYS A 31 12.01 1.92 -9.99
N VAL A 32 11.65 3.00 -9.31
CA VAL A 32 10.76 2.98 -8.14
C VAL A 32 9.43 3.66 -8.36
N ILE A 33 9.36 4.70 -9.20
CA ILE A 33 8.10 5.37 -9.54
C ILE A 33 7.37 4.70 -10.71
N LEU A 34 6.07 4.94 -10.79
CA LEU A 34 5.16 4.50 -11.86
C LEU A 34 4.99 5.56 -12.96
N SER A 35 5.18 6.83 -12.62
CA SER A 35 5.14 7.97 -13.52
C SER A 35 5.87 9.15 -12.90
N SER A 36 6.19 10.16 -13.71
CA SER A 36 6.70 11.43 -13.23
C SER A 36 5.71 12.08 -12.25
N ILE A 37 6.26 12.93 -11.38
CA ILE A 37 5.51 13.78 -10.45
C ILE A 37 5.55 15.23 -10.92
N ASP A 38 4.47 15.96 -10.64
CA ASP A 38 4.38 17.40 -10.93
C ASP A 38 5.26 18.23 -9.98
N GLN A 39 5.48 19.49 -10.36
CA GLN A 39 6.34 20.41 -9.64
C GLN A 39 5.87 20.68 -8.20
N LYS A 40 4.55 20.83 -7.98
CA LYS A 40 3.98 21.07 -6.65
C LYS A 40 4.26 19.90 -5.69
N THR A 41 4.15 18.67 -6.21
CA THR A 41 4.50 17.45 -5.46
C THR A 41 6.00 17.43 -5.15
N LYS A 42 6.87 17.81 -6.11
CA LYS A 42 8.32 17.87 -5.87
C LYS A 42 8.68 18.85 -4.77
N GLU A 43 8.12 20.05 -4.83
CA GLU A 43 8.34 21.12 -3.85
C GLU A 43 7.91 20.69 -2.46
N ALA A 44 6.71 20.10 -2.32
CA ALA A 44 6.22 19.64 -1.02
C ALA A 44 7.08 18.51 -0.42
N VAL A 45 7.60 17.61 -1.25
CA VAL A 45 8.52 16.55 -0.79
C VAL A 45 9.85 17.15 -0.35
N LEU A 46 10.45 18.04 -1.14
CA LEU A 46 11.70 18.73 -0.78
C LEU A 46 11.54 19.58 0.47
N GLU A 47 10.42 20.28 0.62
CA GLU A 47 10.07 21.03 1.83
C GLU A 47 9.98 20.10 3.04
N THR A 48 9.30 18.96 2.91
CA THR A 48 9.20 17.96 3.98
C THR A 48 10.57 17.43 4.40
N ILE A 49 11.44 17.08 3.45
CA ILE A 49 12.82 16.63 3.74
C ILE A 49 13.60 17.74 4.43
N THR A 50 13.52 18.96 3.91
CA THR A 50 14.24 20.13 4.42
C THR A 50 13.83 20.47 5.84
N ASN A 51 12.52 20.52 6.09
CA ASN A 51 11.97 20.82 7.41
C ASN A 51 12.32 19.73 8.41
N SER A 52 12.18 18.45 8.05
CA SER A 52 12.56 17.34 8.91
C SER A 52 14.06 17.40 9.27
N ARG A 53 14.93 17.70 8.29
CA ARG A 53 16.38 17.86 8.52
C ARG A 53 16.69 19.05 9.43
N LYS A 54 16.09 20.22 9.20
CA LYS A 54 16.25 21.43 10.03
C LYS A 54 15.81 21.18 11.47
N MET A 55 14.71 20.45 11.65
CA MET A 55 14.15 20.12 12.96
C MET A 55 14.84 18.94 13.64
N GLN A 56 15.78 18.26 12.96
CA GLN A 56 16.45 17.07 13.45
C GLN A 56 15.48 15.93 13.82
N LYS A 57 14.40 15.80 13.05
CA LYS A 57 13.33 14.83 13.29
C LYS A 57 13.37 13.69 12.30
N GLU A 58 12.60 12.65 12.57
CA GLU A 58 12.42 11.57 11.62
C GLU A 58 11.82 12.01 10.29
N LEU A 59 12.25 11.36 9.21
CA LEU A 59 11.61 11.47 7.90
C LEU A 59 10.56 10.37 7.77
N VAL A 60 9.28 10.76 7.70
CA VAL A 60 8.17 9.81 7.60
C VAL A 60 7.78 9.60 6.14
N ILE A 61 7.90 8.36 5.68
CA ILE A 61 7.45 7.89 4.38
C ILE A 61 6.18 7.06 4.60
N ASN A 62 5.05 7.55 4.12
CA ASN A 62 3.74 7.00 4.43
C ASN A 62 3.13 6.29 3.21
N ILE A 63 2.59 5.08 3.43
CA ILE A 63 1.81 4.30 2.46
C ILE A 63 0.41 4.08 3.03
N ILE A 64 -0.60 4.54 2.30
CA ILE A 64 -2.00 4.36 2.65
C ILE A 64 -2.58 3.21 1.83
N PHE A 65 -3.26 2.28 2.49
CA PHE A 65 -3.92 1.19 1.80
C PHE A 65 -5.12 0.65 2.58
N GLY A 66 -6.02 -0.03 1.85
CA GLY A 66 -7.14 -0.74 2.44
C GLY A 66 -6.65 -1.95 3.22
N ALA A 67 -6.99 -2.04 4.51
CA ALA A 67 -6.60 -3.13 5.39
C ALA A 67 -7.42 -4.42 5.15
N TYR A 68 -7.40 -4.91 3.92
CA TYR A 68 -8.03 -6.17 3.51
C TYR A 68 -7.29 -6.79 2.33
N LYS A 69 -7.43 -8.10 2.15
CA LYS A 69 -7.02 -8.77 0.91
C LYS A 69 -8.19 -8.81 -0.07
N SER A 70 -7.95 -8.48 -1.35
CA SER A 70 -8.99 -8.59 -2.38
C SER A 70 -9.62 -9.99 -2.39
N PRO A 71 -10.95 -10.11 -2.49
CA PRO A 71 -11.62 -11.41 -2.61
C PRO A 71 -11.26 -12.16 -3.89
N GLN A 72 -10.69 -11.46 -4.87
CA GLN A 72 -10.38 -12.01 -6.18
C GLN A 72 -9.03 -12.75 -6.22
N VAL A 73 -8.26 -12.75 -5.12
CA VAL A 73 -7.01 -13.53 -5.05
C VAL A 73 -7.23 -14.91 -4.40
N PRO A 74 -6.51 -15.97 -4.83
CA PRO A 74 -6.79 -17.34 -4.39
C PRO A 74 -6.58 -17.61 -2.89
N ARG A 75 -5.63 -16.92 -2.26
CA ARG A 75 -5.30 -17.09 -0.84
C ARG A 75 -5.97 -15.99 -0.04
N SER A 76 -7.21 -16.20 0.38
CA SER A 76 -8.06 -15.09 0.83
C SER A 76 -7.85 -14.72 2.30
N PHE A 77 -8.19 -13.45 2.58
CA PHE A 77 -8.17 -12.70 3.85
C PHE A 77 -6.85 -12.53 4.62
N LEU A 78 -5.82 -13.36 4.48
CA LEU A 78 -4.51 -13.09 5.09
C LEU A 78 -3.59 -12.35 4.12
N ALA A 79 -2.69 -11.52 4.66
CA ALA A 79 -1.53 -11.01 3.93
C ALA A 79 -0.74 -12.17 3.33
N ASN A 80 -0.11 -11.97 2.17
CA ASN A 80 0.66 -12.99 1.48
C ASN A 80 2.03 -12.43 1.05
N TRP A 81 2.68 -13.11 0.12
CA TRP A 81 3.99 -12.70 -0.38
C TRP A 81 4.00 -11.32 -1.06
N ALA A 82 2.85 -10.77 -1.46
CA ALA A 82 2.78 -9.44 -2.04
C ALA A 82 3.16 -8.37 -1.00
N GLU A 83 2.66 -8.51 0.23
CA GLU A 83 2.99 -7.63 1.35
C GLU A 83 4.49 -7.76 1.68
N VAL A 84 5.03 -8.99 1.75
CA VAL A 84 6.48 -9.22 1.97
C VAL A 84 7.32 -8.52 0.89
N PHE A 85 6.95 -8.68 -0.38
CA PHE A 85 7.65 -8.05 -1.50
C PHE A 85 7.55 -6.52 -1.47
N ASN A 86 6.42 -5.99 -1.02
CA ASN A 86 6.27 -4.56 -0.83
C ASN A 86 7.18 -4.04 0.26
N VAL A 87 7.13 -4.61 1.47
CA VAL A 87 7.99 -4.17 2.59
C VAL A 87 9.46 -4.25 2.18
N ARG A 88 9.91 -5.37 1.59
CA ARG A 88 11.29 -5.50 1.11
C ARG A 88 11.66 -4.44 0.08
N PHE A 89 10.80 -4.18 -0.90
CA PHE A 89 11.06 -3.20 -1.94
C PHE A 89 11.15 -1.77 -1.38
N MET A 90 10.30 -1.45 -0.41
CA MET A 90 10.36 -0.19 0.32
C MET A 90 11.67 -0.07 1.08
N LEU A 91 12.04 -1.07 1.89
CA LEU A 91 13.29 -1.06 2.65
C LEU A 91 14.54 -0.95 1.76
N GLN A 92 14.55 -1.58 0.58
CA GLN A 92 15.63 -1.41 -0.40
C GLN A 92 15.78 0.03 -0.88
N THR A 93 14.67 0.76 -1.01
CA THR A 93 14.71 2.18 -1.37
C THR A 93 15.15 3.02 -0.18
N LEU A 94 14.58 2.76 0.99
CA LEU A 94 14.86 3.53 2.22
C LEU A 94 16.28 3.33 2.72
N ALA A 95 16.90 2.17 2.53
CA ALA A 95 18.30 1.93 2.84
C ALA A 95 19.22 2.96 2.16
N ARG A 96 18.95 3.27 0.88
CA ARG A 96 19.70 4.31 0.16
C ARG A 96 19.52 5.70 0.76
N ILE A 97 18.34 5.98 1.29
CA ILE A 97 18.01 7.27 1.92
C ILE A 97 18.63 7.35 3.32
N ALA A 98 18.65 6.26 4.07
CA ALA A 98 19.23 6.19 5.41
C ALA A 98 20.73 6.52 5.44
N HIS A 99 21.44 6.29 4.33
CA HIS A 99 22.83 6.73 4.20
C HIS A 99 22.99 8.25 3.98
N LEU A 100 21.97 8.92 3.43
CA LEU A 100 21.97 10.34 3.08
C LEU A 100 21.32 11.20 4.19
N TYR A 101 20.47 10.60 5.00
CA TYR A 101 19.66 11.27 6.02
C TYR A 101 20.10 10.85 7.42
N PRO A 102 20.61 11.78 8.26
CA PRO A 102 21.25 11.43 9.52
C PRO A 102 20.28 11.07 10.66
N TYR A 103 18.99 11.36 10.50
CA TYR A 103 17.96 11.10 11.52
C TYR A 103 17.13 9.86 11.15
N PRO A 104 16.29 9.33 12.07
CA PRO A 104 15.51 8.13 11.77
C PRO A 104 14.60 8.28 10.54
N ILE A 105 14.38 7.18 9.83
CA ILE A 105 13.39 7.09 8.77
C ILE A 105 12.27 6.16 9.25
N VAL A 106 11.03 6.62 9.12
CA VAL A 106 9.85 5.82 9.48
C VAL A 106 9.12 5.43 8.20
N LEU A 107 9.06 4.13 7.92
CA LEU A 107 8.12 3.59 6.94
C LEU A 107 6.78 3.38 7.63
N GLU A 108 5.85 4.30 7.42
CA GLU A 108 4.52 4.25 8.03
C GLU A 108 3.52 3.61 7.06
N TYR A 109 2.96 2.48 7.45
CA TYR A 109 1.79 1.87 6.83
C TYR A 109 0.54 2.39 7.54
N TYR A 110 -0.28 3.16 6.85
CA TYR A 110 -1.58 3.62 7.34
C TYR A 110 -2.69 2.69 6.83
N LEU A 111 -3.30 1.97 7.77
CA LEU A 111 -4.27 0.91 7.51
C LEU A 111 -5.68 1.50 7.55
N GLN A 112 -6.30 1.65 6.38
CA GLN A 112 -7.68 2.09 6.24
C GLN A 112 -8.63 0.94 6.56
N ASP A 113 -9.06 0.83 7.82
CA ASP A 113 -9.85 -0.30 8.33
C ASP A 113 -11.28 0.06 8.77
N SER A 114 -11.52 1.32 9.16
CA SER A 114 -12.69 1.74 9.94
C SER A 114 -14.08 1.55 9.29
N TYR A 115 -14.17 1.57 7.96
CA TYR A 115 -15.43 1.54 7.20
C TYR A 115 -15.47 0.46 6.11
N LEU A 116 -14.45 -0.40 6.03
CA LEU A 116 -14.35 -1.41 4.97
C LEU A 116 -15.50 -2.42 5.00
N ALA A 117 -16.01 -2.75 6.19
CA ALA A 117 -17.11 -3.70 6.34
C ALA A 117 -18.40 -3.14 5.72
N GLN A 118 -18.68 -1.86 5.92
CA GLN A 118 -19.86 -1.17 5.39
C GLN A 118 -19.71 -0.88 3.89
N ILE A 119 -18.51 -0.46 3.46
CA ILE A 119 -18.27 -0.08 2.07
C ILE A 119 -18.26 -1.32 1.15
N ASN A 120 -17.52 -2.36 1.52
CA ASN A 120 -17.23 -3.50 0.65
C ASN A 120 -17.92 -4.80 1.10
N HIS A 121 -18.74 -4.78 2.17
CA HIS A 121 -19.33 -5.99 2.77
C HIS A 121 -18.29 -7.05 3.17
N ILE A 122 -17.13 -6.60 3.64
CA ILE A 122 -16.07 -7.50 4.14
C ILE A 122 -16.33 -7.80 5.61
N PRO A 123 -16.39 -9.07 6.04
CA PRO A 123 -16.56 -9.40 7.45
C PRO A 123 -15.44 -8.78 8.31
N THR A 124 -15.79 -8.16 9.43
CA THR A 124 -14.81 -7.54 10.34
C THR A 124 -13.74 -8.53 10.79
N VAL A 125 -14.11 -9.80 11.02
CA VAL A 125 -13.15 -10.85 11.37
C VAL A 125 -12.06 -11.05 10.30
N GLU A 126 -12.41 -10.94 9.01
CA GLU A 126 -11.45 -11.06 7.92
C GLU A 126 -10.53 -9.83 7.84
N ILE A 127 -11.06 -8.63 8.13
CA ILE A 127 -10.25 -7.40 8.26
C ILE A 127 -9.24 -7.58 9.40
N GLU A 128 -9.67 -8.03 10.58
CA GLU A 128 -8.76 -8.27 11.71
C GLU A 128 -7.73 -9.37 11.41
N HIS A 129 -8.13 -10.43 10.70
CA HIS A 129 -7.22 -11.49 10.26
C HIS A 129 -6.13 -10.94 9.33
N TYR A 130 -6.53 -10.14 8.35
CA TYR A 130 -5.62 -9.46 7.44
C TYR A 130 -4.64 -8.57 8.22
N ILE A 131 -5.15 -7.68 9.08
CA ILE A 131 -4.33 -6.74 9.86
C ILE A 131 -3.30 -7.51 10.71
N ARG A 132 -3.73 -8.51 11.48
CA ARG A 132 -2.82 -9.32 12.32
C ARG A 132 -1.73 -9.98 11.49
N SER A 133 -2.10 -10.58 10.35
CA SER A 133 -1.14 -11.23 9.46
C SER A 133 -0.16 -10.27 8.79
N PHE A 134 -0.57 -9.02 8.53
CA PHE A 134 0.32 -7.97 8.04
C PHE A 134 1.26 -7.47 9.15
N LEU A 135 0.75 -7.28 10.37
CA LEU A 135 1.58 -6.89 11.52
C LEU A 135 2.65 -7.94 11.84
N GLU A 136 2.40 -9.21 11.56
CA GLU A 136 3.42 -10.26 11.66
C GLU A 136 4.59 -10.03 10.68
N ILE A 137 4.30 -9.62 9.44
CA ILE A 137 5.32 -9.25 8.44
C ILE A 137 6.10 -8.01 8.91
N VAL A 138 5.40 -7.00 9.45
CA VAL A 138 6.02 -5.79 9.99
C VAL A 138 6.95 -6.12 11.16
N ALA A 139 6.50 -6.95 12.11
CA ALA A 139 7.28 -7.38 13.26
C ALA A 139 8.53 -8.16 12.83
N PHE A 140 8.38 -9.05 11.83
CA PHE A 140 9.51 -9.75 11.24
C PHE A 140 10.57 -8.76 10.72
N TYR A 141 10.21 -7.81 9.86
CA TYR A 141 11.19 -6.86 9.32
C TYR A 141 11.76 -5.90 10.37
N ASN A 142 10.97 -5.44 11.34
CA ASN A 142 11.48 -4.63 12.45
C ASN A 142 12.53 -5.39 13.28
N HIS A 143 12.33 -6.68 13.53
CA HIS A 143 13.33 -7.50 14.23
C HIS A 143 14.67 -7.57 13.46
N TRP A 144 14.64 -7.59 12.14
CA TRP A 144 15.84 -7.52 11.30
C TRP A 144 16.49 -6.13 11.33
N LEU A 145 15.69 -5.06 11.24
CA LEU A 145 16.18 -3.69 11.26
C LEU A 145 16.89 -3.34 12.59
N LEU A 146 16.40 -3.87 13.72
CA LEU A 146 17.05 -3.72 15.03
C LEU A 146 18.48 -4.30 15.09
N LYS A 147 18.82 -5.22 14.18
CA LYS A 147 20.16 -5.82 14.08
C LYS A 147 21.02 -5.18 12.99
N SER A 148 20.50 -4.15 12.32
CA SER A 148 21.18 -3.44 11.25
C SER A 148 21.67 -2.08 11.71
N ASP A 149 22.67 -1.52 11.02
CA ASP A 149 23.11 -0.14 11.23
C ASP A 149 22.18 0.89 10.57
N LEU A 150 21.12 0.46 9.89
CA LEU A 150 20.17 1.37 9.26
C LEU A 150 19.22 1.95 10.30
N ASN A 151 19.16 3.28 10.38
CA ASN A 151 18.22 4.01 11.23
C ASN A 151 16.81 4.05 10.59
N ILE A 152 16.21 2.89 10.39
CA ILE A 152 14.89 2.70 9.79
C ILE A 152 14.01 1.90 10.76
N ARG A 153 12.76 2.32 10.92
CA ARG A 153 11.70 1.52 11.56
C ARG A 153 10.44 1.48 10.71
N ILE A 154 9.64 0.45 10.91
CA ILE A 154 8.33 0.30 10.27
C ILE A 154 7.24 0.47 11.30
N ASP A 155 6.33 1.41 11.04
CA ASP A 155 5.12 1.62 11.84
C ASP A 155 3.91 1.16 11.04
N ALA A 156 2.95 0.54 11.71
CA ALA A 156 1.64 0.25 11.15
C ALA A 156 0.59 0.88 12.06
N LYS A 157 -0.21 1.79 11.53
CA LYS A 157 -1.22 2.54 12.29
C LYS A 157 -2.60 2.29 11.72
N ARG A 158 -3.55 1.94 12.57
CA ARG A 158 -4.95 1.73 12.17
C ARG A 158 -5.68 3.05 12.18
N GLU A 159 -6.44 3.33 11.14
CA GLU A 159 -7.29 4.51 11.09
C GLU A 159 -8.30 4.53 12.24
N SER A 160 -8.91 3.38 12.54
CA SER A 160 -9.91 3.23 13.61
C SER A 160 -9.41 3.52 15.03
N GLU A 161 -8.09 3.62 15.22
CA GLU A 161 -7.40 4.00 16.46
C GLU A 161 -7.01 5.49 16.49
N LEU A 162 -6.94 6.14 15.32
CA LEU A 162 -6.48 7.52 15.18
C LEU A 162 -7.62 8.53 15.05
N VAL A 163 -8.79 8.10 14.57
CA VAL A 163 -9.92 8.99 14.30
C VAL A 163 -10.89 9.04 15.47
N ASP A 164 -11.45 10.22 15.73
CA ASP A 164 -12.67 10.33 16.53
C ASP A 164 -13.81 9.67 15.75
N ARG A 165 -14.22 8.48 16.20
CA ARG A 165 -15.23 7.64 15.53
C ARG A 165 -16.55 8.37 15.34
N LYS A 166 -17.00 9.17 16.31
CA LYS A 166 -18.28 9.89 16.22
C LYS A 166 -18.20 11.00 15.20
N LYS A 167 -17.15 11.83 15.27
CA LYS A 167 -16.92 12.93 14.32
C LYS A 167 -16.72 12.40 12.90
N PHE A 168 -15.95 11.32 12.74
CA PHE A 168 -15.67 10.70 11.47
C PHE A 168 -16.94 10.12 10.83
N ALA A 169 -17.72 9.34 11.58
CA ALA A 169 -18.98 8.78 11.11
C ALA A 169 -20.01 9.86 10.73
N ALA A 170 -20.15 10.90 11.56
CA ALA A 170 -21.05 12.02 11.25
C ALA A 170 -20.66 12.74 9.95
N ARG A 171 -19.36 12.96 9.73
CA ARG A 171 -18.88 13.62 8.52
C ARG A 171 -18.99 12.73 7.28
N ILE A 172 -18.81 11.41 7.41
CA ILE A 172 -19.07 10.46 6.32
C ILE A 172 -20.54 10.52 5.92
N GLN A 173 -21.45 10.52 6.89
CA GLN A 173 -22.89 10.57 6.62
C GLN A 173 -23.27 11.85 5.87
N GLN A 174 -22.76 13.00 6.31
CA GLN A 174 -22.97 14.26 5.62
C GLN A 174 -22.46 14.22 4.17
N ASN A 175 -21.20 13.79 3.96
CA ASN A 175 -20.63 13.70 2.62
C ASN A 175 -21.39 12.69 1.74
N TYR A 176 -21.90 11.60 2.32
CA TYR A 176 -22.72 10.62 1.62
C TYR A 176 -24.03 11.22 1.12
N GLU A 177 -24.72 12.02 1.94
CA GLU A 177 -25.94 12.72 1.56
C GLU A 177 -25.68 13.73 0.42
N GLU A 178 -24.62 14.54 0.55
CA GLU A 178 -24.20 15.51 -0.47
C GLU A 178 -23.88 14.83 -1.81
N ILE A 179 -23.10 13.75 -1.78
CA ILE A 179 -22.74 12.96 -2.98
C ILE A 179 -23.98 12.28 -3.58
N SER A 180 -24.85 11.71 -2.75
CA SER A 180 -26.05 11.03 -3.23
C SER A 180 -26.99 12.00 -3.94
N LEU A 181 -27.20 13.20 -3.38
CA LEU A 181 -27.99 14.26 -4.01
C LEU A 181 -27.34 14.73 -5.34
N ALA A 182 -26.02 14.91 -5.37
CA ALA A 182 -25.31 15.30 -6.59
C ALA A 182 -25.47 14.23 -7.70
N TRP A 183 -25.32 12.95 -7.34
CA TRP A 183 -25.43 11.82 -8.27
C TRP A 183 -26.85 11.56 -8.78
N GLN A 184 -27.88 12.05 -8.08
CA GLN A 184 -29.27 12.04 -8.54
C GLN A 184 -29.52 13.14 -9.59
N ARG A 185 -28.92 14.33 -9.39
CA ARG A 185 -29.12 15.49 -10.28
C ARG A 185 -28.37 15.37 -11.60
N GLU A 186 -27.20 14.73 -11.60
CA GLU A 186 -26.34 14.66 -12.78
C GLU A 186 -26.06 13.21 -13.19
N GLN A 187 -26.87 12.70 -14.13
CA GLN A 187 -26.62 11.39 -14.73
C GLN A 187 -25.36 11.43 -15.61
N GLY A 188 -24.54 10.37 -15.55
CA GLY A 188 -23.39 10.21 -16.46
C GLY A 188 -22.10 10.92 -16.06
N GLN A 189 -22.01 11.50 -14.86
CA GLN A 189 -20.72 12.01 -14.37
C GLN A 189 -19.65 10.91 -14.38
N LEU A 190 -18.51 11.18 -15.02
CA LEU A 190 -17.38 10.25 -15.10
C LEU A 190 -16.93 9.76 -13.72
N THR A 191 -16.98 10.63 -12.72
CA THR A 191 -16.64 10.33 -11.32
C THR A 191 -17.57 9.26 -10.72
N LYS A 192 -18.88 9.34 -11.00
CA LYS A 192 -19.88 8.33 -10.59
C LYS A 192 -19.63 6.99 -11.27
N LEU A 193 -19.38 6.99 -12.57
CA LEU A 193 -19.09 5.75 -13.33
C LEU A 193 -17.83 5.05 -12.79
N GLN A 194 -16.75 5.80 -12.57
CA GLN A 194 -15.52 5.27 -11.97
C GLN A 194 -15.75 4.73 -10.55
N ALA A 195 -16.60 5.38 -9.76
CA ALA A 195 -16.94 4.93 -8.42
C ALA A 195 -17.75 3.61 -8.45
N LEU A 196 -18.70 3.48 -9.38
CA LEU A 196 -19.49 2.26 -9.59
C LEU A 196 -18.62 1.08 -10.04
N GLU A 197 -17.71 1.30 -11.00
CA GLU A 197 -16.75 0.27 -11.42
C GLU A 197 -15.83 -0.18 -10.28
N ARG A 198 -15.46 0.72 -9.39
CA ARG A 198 -14.66 0.38 -8.21
C ARG A 198 -15.47 -0.44 -7.20
N ALA A 199 -16.73 -0.06 -6.96
CA ALA A 199 -17.62 -0.80 -6.08
C ALA A 199 -17.87 -2.22 -6.62
N SER A 200 -18.14 -2.38 -7.93
CA SER A 200 -18.40 -3.70 -8.52
C SER A 200 -17.23 -4.67 -8.40
N ARG A 201 -15.98 -4.18 -8.38
CA ARG A 201 -14.79 -5.02 -8.17
C ARG A 201 -14.54 -5.40 -6.71
N ASN A 202 -14.93 -4.54 -5.77
CA ASN A 202 -14.53 -4.68 -4.36
C ASN A 202 -15.63 -5.23 -3.46
N LEU A 203 -16.90 -5.08 -3.85
CA LEU A 203 -18.05 -5.51 -3.07
C LEU A 203 -18.10 -7.04 -2.98
N ARG A 204 -18.15 -7.57 -1.76
CA ARG A 204 -18.21 -9.01 -1.48
C ARG A 204 -19.63 -9.51 -1.31
N LEU A 205 -20.44 -9.27 -2.33
CA LEU A 205 -21.80 -9.79 -2.42
C LEU A 205 -21.97 -10.51 -3.74
N ASN A 206 -22.68 -11.64 -3.71
CA ASN A 206 -23.07 -12.34 -4.92
C ASN A 206 -24.21 -11.56 -5.58
N ASN A 207 -24.03 -11.18 -6.84
CA ASN A 207 -25.04 -10.46 -7.65
C ASN A 207 -25.68 -9.27 -6.92
N PRO A 208 -24.88 -8.27 -6.49
CA PRO A 208 -25.41 -7.11 -5.77
C PRO A 208 -26.42 -6.34 -6.63
N SER A 209 -27.49 -5.85 -6.01
CA SER A 209 -28.45 -4.99 -6.71
C SER A 209 -27.78 -3.69 -7.18
N HIS A 210 -28.34 -3.05 -8.21
CA HIS A 210 -27.84 -1.77 -8.69
C HIS A 210 -27.84 -0.69 -7.59
N GLU A 211 -28.87 -0.68 -6.74
CA GLU A 211 -28.97 0.19 -5.58
C GLU A 211 -27.84 -0.05 -4.56
N THR A 212 -27.53 -1.32 -4.27
CA THR A 212 -26.42 -1.69 -3.39
C THR A 212 -25.08 -1.20 -3.95
N LEU A 213 -24.87 -1.33 -5.26
CA LEU A 213 -23.67 -0.82 -5.93
C LEU A 213 -23.57 0.70 -5.86
N ILE A 214 -24.66 1.42 -6.09
CA ILE A 214 -24.70 2.89 -5.94
C ILE A 214 -24.38 3.28 -4.50
N HIS A 215 -25.01 2.65 -3.52
CA HIS A 215 -24.80 2.92 -2.10
C HIS A 215 -23.32 2.72 -1.72
N SER A 216 -22.74 1.56 -2.05
CA SER A 216 -21.33 1.25 -1.80
C SER A 216 -20.39 2.27 -2.47
N ALA A 217 -20.67 2.63 -3.73
CA ALA A 217 -19.87 3.61 -4.47
C ALA A 217 -19.93 5.01 -3.84
N ALA A 218 -21.12 5.47 -3.45
CA ALA A 218 -21.32 6.77 -2.80
C ALA A 218 -20.66 6.79 -1.42
N LEU A 219 -20.86 5.75 -0.62
CA LEU A 219 -20.29 5.62 0.71
C LEU A 219 -18.75 5.59 0.67
N HIS A 220 -18.16 4.86 -0.27
CA HIS A 220 -16.71 4.87 -0.46
C HIS A 220 -16.20 6.26 -0.84
N THR A 221 -16.92 6.96 -1.72
CA THR A 221 -16.53 8.31 -2.14
C THR A 221 -16.60 9.29 -0.98
N ALA A 222 -17.68 9.23 -0.18
CA ALA A 222 -17.85 9.99 1.05
C ALA A 222 -16.71 9.71 2.04
N TYR A 223 -16.40 8.44 2.28
CA TYR A 223 -15.29 8.01 3.15
C TYR A 223 -13.94 8.59 2.72
N ILE A 224 -13.60 8.53 1.42
CA ILE A 224 -12.34 9.08 0.91
C ILE A 224 -12.30 10.59 1.08
N GLN A 225 -13.40 11.29 0.77
CA GLN A 225 -13.51 12.74 0.95
C GLN A 225 -13.35 13.13 2.43
N THR A 226 -14.05 12.46 3.33
CA THR A 226 -13.94 12.70 4.78
C THR A 226 -12.51 12.46 5.29
N SER A 227 -11.85 11.40 4.80
CA SER A 227 -10.47 11.09 5.18
C SER A 227 -9.50 12.23 4.84
N ILE A 228 -9.72 12.92 3.72
CA ILE A 228 -8.94 14.06 3.24
C ILE A 228 -9.28 15.31 4.05
N GLU A 229 -10.57 15.63 4.20
CA GLU A 229 -11.05 16.83 4.91
C GLU A 229 -10.60 16.89 6.37
N LEU A 230 -10.64 15.74 7.04
CA LEU A 230 -10.26 15.62 8.45
C LEU A 230 -8.77 15.33 8.63
N ASP A 231 -7.98 15.27 7.54
CA ASP A 231 -6.55 14.94 7.54
C ASP A 231 -6.22 13.72 8.43
N THR A 232 -7.09 12.72 8.39
CA THR A 232 -6.96 11.49 9.21
C THR A 232 -5.67 10.73 8.91
N ARG A 233 -5.20 10.86 7.67
CA ARG A 233 -3.92 10.34 7.16
C ARG A 233 -2.71 11.05 7.77
N GLN A 234 -2.91 12.17 8.47
CA GLN A 234 -1.88 13.04 9.01
C GLN A 234 -0.84 13.39 7.94
N ALA A 235 -1.30 13.80 6.77
CA ALA A 235 -0.48 13.97 5.57
C ALA A 235 0.55 15.10 5.73
N LYS A 236 0.28 16.06 6.62
CA LYS A 236 1.19 17.18 6.91
C LYS A 236 2.53 16.64 7.42
N ASN A 237 3.61 17.09 6.79
CA ASN A 237 4.99 16.71 7.09
C ASN A 237 5.33 15.23 6.83
N LYS A 238 4.55 14.52 6.00
CA LYS A 238 4.85 13.16 5.57
C LYS A 238 5.00 13.12 4.05
N ILE A 239 5.88 12.24 3.57
CA ILE A 239 5.98 11.95 2.14
C ILE A 239 5.00 10.82 1.82
N LEU A 240 3.94 11.15 1.07
CA LEU A 240 2.91 10.19 0.73
C LEU A 240 3.25 9.41 -0.54
N LEU A 241 3.23 8.09 -0.44
CA LEU A 241 3.39 7.17 -1.56
C LEU A 241 2.05 6.53 -1.90
N VAL A 242 1.75 6.42 -3.20
CA VAL A 242 0.54 5.75 -3.68
C VAL A 242 0.88 4.68 -4.72
N HIS A 243 0.32 3.49 -4.55
CA HIS A 243 0.51 2.37 -5.47
C HIS A 243 -0.44 2.42 -6.67
N ARG A 244 -0.42 3.54 -7.40
CA ARG A 244 -1.22 3.77 -8.61
C ARG A 244 -0.57 4.83 -9.48
N LYS A 245 -0.70 4.70 -10.80
CA LYS A 245 -0.17 5.66 -11.79
C LYS A 245 -0.98 6.96 -11.81
N ILE A 246 -2.30 6.86 -11.76
CA ILE A 246 -3.21 8.00 -11.76
C ILE A 246 -3.39 8.47 -10.32
N ARG A 247 -3.09 9.74 -10.07
CA ARG A 247 -3.19 10.38 -8.75
C ARG A 247 -4.55 11.08 -8.62
N PRO A 248 -5.17 11.09 -7.43
CA PRO A 248 -6.31 11.96 -7.18
C PRO A 248 -5.88 13.41 -7.41
N SER A 249 -6.75 14.18 -8.06
CA SER A 249 -6.52 15.61 -8.21
C SER A 249 -6.33 16.26 -6.84
N GLY A 250 -5.30 17.09 -6.70
CA GLY A 250 -5.02 17.83 -5.46
C GLY A 250 -4.21 17.09 -4.39
N GLU A 251 -3.99 15.76 -4.50
CA GLU A 251 -3.15 15.03 -3.54
C GLU A 251 -1.65 15.07 -3.91
N LEU A 252 -0.82 15.56 -2.99
CA LEU A 252 0.65 15.64 -3.15
C LEU A 252 1.30 14.28 -2.86
N THR A 253 1.24 13.39 -3.85
CA THR A 253 1.65 11.99 -3.71
C THR A 253 2.64 11.55 -4.78
N ILE A 254 3.56 10.65 -4.41
CA ILE A 254 4.48 9.99 -5.33
C ILE A 254 3.85 8.66 -5.80
N PRO A 255 3.63 8.47 -7.12
CA PRO A 255 3.09 7.23 -7.67
C PRO A 255 4.20 6.18 -7.66
N PHE A 256 4.16 5.30 -6.68
CA PHE A 256 5.26 4.41 -6.32
C PHE A 256 4.92 2.95 -6.66
N ARG A 257 5.90 2.17 -7.11
CA ARG A 257 5.71 0.75 -7.41
C ARG A 257 5.44 -0.03 -6.13
N SER A 258 4.61 -1.06 -6.21
CA SER A 258 4.38 -1.95 -5.05
C SER A 258 5.50 -2.98 -4.89
N CYS A 259 6.18 -3.34 -5.98
CA CYS A 259 7.43 -4.11 -5.94
C CYS A 259 8.28 -3.77 -7.18
N SER A 260 9.53 -4.25 -7.24
CA SER A 260 10.45 -3.93 -8.33
C SER A 260 9.93 -4.25 -9.73
N SER A 261 9.06 -5.25 -9.88
CA SER A 261 8.53 -5.71 -11.17
C SER A 261 7.03 -5.47 -11.35
N SER A 262 6.33 -4.84 -10.40
CA SER A 262 4.87 -4.71 -10.48
C SER A 262 4.35 -3.36 -9.96
N ALA A 263 3.32 -2.89 -10.65
CA ALA A 263 2.50 -1.74 -10.29
C ALA A 263 1.21 -2.14 -9.55
N VAL A 264 0.92 -3.43 -9.44
CA VAL A 264 -0.30 -3.94 -8.80
C VAL A 264 -0.24 -3.63 -7.31
N GLN A 265 -1.30 -3.07 -6.73
CA GLN A 265 -1.39 -2.81 -5.29
C GLN A 265 -1.22 -4.13 -4.53
N PHE A 266 -0.36 -4.16 -3.51
CA PHE A 266 -0.01 -5.42 -2.86
C PHE A 266 -1.22 -6.10 -2.19
N TRP A 267 -2.15 -5.31 -1.64
CA TRP A 267 -3.36 -5.81 -0.98
C TRP A 267 -4.46 -6.29 -1.96
N ILE A 268 -4.34 -5.97 -3.26
CA ILE A 268 -5.25 -6.48 -4.30
C ILE A 268 -4.64 -7.64 -5.11
N GLY A 269 -3.35 -7.88 -4.98
CA GLY A 269 -2.60 -8.84 -5.79
C GLY A 269 -2.08 -10.04 -5.01
N GLU A 270 -1.61 -11.03 -5.76
CA GLU A 270 -0.94 -12.22 -5.22
C GLU A 270 0.56 -12.09 -5.42
N GLY A 271 1.33 -12.30 -4.34
CA GLY A 271 2.78 -12.36 -4.42
C GLY A 271 3.21 -13.70 -4.99
N CYS A 272 3.94 -13.67 -6.10
CA CYS A 272 4.48 -14.87 -6.71
C CYS A 272 5.87 -14.63 -7.27
N VAL A 273 6.51 -15.71 -7.69
CA VAL A 273 7.82 -15.65 -8.32
C VAL A 273 7.63 -15.97 -9.78
N LEU A 274 8.14 -15.12 -10.68
CA LEU A 274 8.14 -15.42 -12.10
C LEU A 274 9.48 -16.01 -12.52
N ALA A 275 9.42 -17.14 -13.24
CA ALA A 275 10.54 -17.64 -14.02
C ALA A 275 10.40 -17.17 -15.47
N ASN A 276 11.45 -16.57 -16.00
CA ASN A 276 11.72 -16.49 -17.43
C ASN A 276 13.01 -17.25 -17.74
N GLN A 277 13.29 -17.52 -19.03
CA GLN A 277 14.35 -18.43 -19.50
C GLN A 277 15.73 -18.29 -18.80
N HIS A 278 16.06 -17.13 -18.22
CA HIS A 278 17.34 -16.91 -17.52
C HIS A 278 17.23 -16.26 -16.13
N LYS A 279 16.04 -15.86 -15.67
CA LYS A 279 15.89 -15.09 -14.43
C LYS A 279 14.64 -15.49 -13.66
N VAL A 280 14.78 -15.42 -12.35
CA VAL A 280 13.70 -15.63 -11.40
C VAL A 280 13.57 -14.36 -10.55
N TYR A 281 12.37 -13.80 -10.46
CA TYR A 281 12.16 -12.54 -9.74
C TYR A 281 10.81 -12.49 -9.02
N PRO A 282 10.74 -11.84 -7.84
CA PRO A 282 9.49 -11.62 -7.12
C PRO A 282 8.61 -10.64 -7.90
N THR A 283 7.31 -10.88 -7.94
CA THR A 283 6.32 -9.98 -8.53
C THR A 283 5.01 -10.01 -7.76
N ILE A 284 4.12 -9.09 -8.11
CA ILE A 284 2.73 -9.07 -7.65
C ILE A 284 1.83 -9.16 -8.89
N LEU A 285 1.01 -10.20 -8.97
CA LEU A 285 0.04 -10.38 -10.06
C LEU A 285 -1.35 -9.90 -9.64
N SER A 286 -2.05 -9.23 -10.54
CA SER A 286 -3.47 -8.94 -10.38
C SER A 286 -4.30 -10.21 -10.59
N PRO A 287 -5.54 -10.29 -10.07
CA PRO A 287 -6.43 -11.44 -10.29
C PRO A 287 -6.53 -11.87 -11.76
N SER A 288 -6.74 -10.91 -12.67
CA SER A 288 -6.79 -11.16 -14.11
C SER A 288 -5.50 -11.74 -14.69
N ARG A 289 -4.34 -11.36 -14.13
CA ARG A 289 -3.04 -11.86 -14.58
C ARG A 289 -2.73 -13.23 -14.01
N ILE A 290 -3.21 -13.59 -12.81
CA ILE A 290 -2.98 -14.93 -12.25
C ILE A 290 -3.46 -16.01 -13.24
N ALA A 291 -4.62 -15.81 -13.88
CA ALA A 291 -5.16 -16.72 -14.88
C ALA A 291 -4.32 -16.85 -16.17
N ALA A 292 -3.48 -15.86 -16.47
CA ALA A 292 -2.63 -15.84 -17.66
C ALA A 292 -1.26 -16.50 -17.45
N TYR A 293 -0.94 -16.91 -16.22
CA TYR A 293 0.33 -17.55 -15.89
C TYR A 293 0.09 -19.01 -15.49
N ARG A 294 1.00 -19.89 -15.91
CA ARG A 294 0.99 -21.28 -15.51
C ARG A 294 1.76 -21.44 -14.20
N HIS A 295 1.15 -22.15 -13.24
CA HIS A 295 1.85 -22.64 -12.06
C HIS A 295 2.86 -23.71 -12.47
N VAL A 296 4.11 -23.51 -12.06
CA VAL A 296 5.23 -24.40 -12.36
C VAL A 296 5.57 -25.25 -11.14
N ASP A 297 5.68 -24.61 -9.97
CA ASP A 297 6.13 -25.24 -8.74
C ASP A 297 5.69 -24.43 -7.51
N THR A 298 5.78 -25.05 -6.34
CA THR A 298 5.54 -24.42 -5.04
C THR A 298 6.79 -24.54 -4.18
N ILE A 299 7.35 -23.39 -3.80
CA ILE A 299 8.56 -23.33 -2.99
C ILE A 299 8.14 -23.23 -1.52
N ALA A 300 8.55 -24.20 -0.70
CA ALA A 300 8.30 -24.17 0.73
C ALA A 300 9.16 -23.11 1.44
N ASN A 301 8.56 -22.41 2.39
CA ASN A 301 9.23 -21.50 3.32
C ASN A 301 9.53 -22.22 4.63
N ASN A 302 10.59 -23.03 4.62
CA ASN A 302 11.02 -23.76 5.82
C ASN A 302 11.95 -22.94 6.71
N GLN A 303 12.38 -21.77 6.23
CA GLN A 303 13.44 -20.98 6.85
C GLN A 303 12.88 -19.91 7.79
N TYR A 304 11.79 -19.27 7.42
CA TYR A 304 11.17 -18.22 8.22
C TYR A 304 9.87 -18.73 8.85
N ARG A 305 9.81 -18.69 10.18
CA ARG A 305 8.64 -19.13 10.94
C ARG A 305 7.61 -18.01 10.97
N PHE A 306 6.66 -18.07 10.03
CA PHE A 306 5.42 -17.31 10.10
C PHE A 306 4.27 -18.23 10.57
N ASN A 307 3.44 -17.74 11.47
CA ASN A 307 2.14 -18.33 11.80
C ASN A 307 1.14 -18.15 10.64
N ASN A 308 1.35 -17.15 9.79
CA ASN A 308 0.56 -16.93 8.59
C ASN A 308 0.75 -18.05 7.54
N GLU A 309 -0.31 -18.85 7.35
CA GLU A 309 -0.38 -19.95 6.36
C GLU A 309 -0.04 -19.51 4.92
N ASN A 310 -0.41 -18.27 4.53
CA ASN A 310 -0.14 -17.76 3.19
C ASN A 310 1.35 -17.55 2.91
N LEU A 311 2.19 -17.54 3.95
CA LEU A 311 3.64 -17.36 3.87
C LEU A 311 4.42 -18.66 3.99
N LYS A 312 3.76 -19.81 4.21
CA LYS A 312 4.41 -21.13 4.29
C LYS A 312 4.91 -21.63 2.95
N THR A 313 4.32 -21.17 1.86
CA THR A 313 4.76 -21.51 0.51
C THR A 313 4.65 -20.32 -0.42
N ILE A 314 5.41 -20.32 -1.51
CA ILE A 314 5.29 -19.34 -2.58
C ILE A 314 5.19 -20.04 -3.94
N ASN A 315 4.28 -19.54 -4.78
CA ASN A 315 4.09 -20.07 -6.12
C ASN A 315 5.18 -19.56 -7.07
N LEU A 316 5.80 -20.50 -7.79
CA LEU A 316 6.61 -20.24 -8.98
C LEU A 316 5.72 -20.35 -10.22
N MET A 317 5.73 -19.30 -11.03
CA MET A 317 4.85 -19.13 -12.17
C MET A 317 5.68 -18.85 -13.43
N CYS A 318 5.25 -19.32 -14.60
CA CYS A 318 5.82 -18.95 -15.89
C CYS A 318 4.72 -18.38 -16.80
N ASN A 319 5.13 -17.55 -17.76
CA ASN A 319 4.19 -17.11 -18.79
C ASN A 319 3.83 -18.33 -19.65
N VAL A 320 2.56 -18.43 -20.05
CA VAL A 320 2.09 -19.48 -20.97
C VAL A 320 2.60 -19.20 -22.37
#